data_AF-X1F310-F1
#
_entry.id   AF-X1F310-F1
#
_cell.length_a   1.000
_cell.length_b   1.000
_cell.length_c   1.000
_cell.angle_alpha   90.00
_cell.angle_beta   90.00
_cell.angle_gamma   90.00
#
_symmetry.space_group_name_H-M   'P 1'
#
loop_
_entity.id
_entity.type
_entity.pdbx_description
1 polymer ?
#
loop_
_entity_poly.entity_id
_entity_poly.type
_entity_poly.pdbx_seq_one_letter_code
_entity_poly.pdbx_strand_id
1 'polypeptide(L)'
;MKSKVAVIKTNPDTVLDDIEKALKLADVDKFLKKDAATILKINISWHFYYPACSTTPWQLDGVASALLRKGYRDLIPAQNRTVVINPKRGAENNHLTSVLKKHQLKFIYLYEPEIEWITYKPKAKMLVLDKVYKKMGIQIPKMFIGKTHFIYRHSK
;
A
#
# COMPACT_ATOMS: atom_id res chain seq x y z
N MET A 1 -19.75 7.37 10.65
CA MET A 1 -18.43 7.30 11.33
C MET A 1 -17.74 8.64 11.08
N LYS A 2 -17.22 9.32 12.11
CA LYS A 2 -16.43 10.56 11.91
C LYS A 2 -15.02 10.17 11.46
N SER A 3 -14.44 10.90 10.52
CA SER A 3 -13.05 10.69 10.10
C SER A 3 -12.10 10.98 11.26
N LYS A 4 -11.05 10.16 11.40
CA LYS A 4 -10.00 10.34 12.41
C LYS A 4 -8.69 10.64 11.68
N VAL A 5 -8.01 11.71 12.11
CA VAL A 5 -6.70 12.11 11.58
C VAL A 5 -5.70 12.08 12.74
N ALA A 6 -4.58 11.38 12.55
CA ALA A 6 -3.48 11.34 13.50
C ALA A 6 -2.32 12.20 12.96
N VAL A 7 -1.83 13.13 13.78
CA VAL A 7 -0.69 13.99 13.43
C VAL A 7 0.34 13.87 14.55
N ILE A 8 1.59 13.59 14.18
CA ILE A 8 2.69 13.44 15.13
C ILE A 8 3.87 14.26 14.61
N LYS A 9 4.46 15.06 15.49
CA LYS A 9 5.76 15.70 15.24
C LYS A 9 6.84 14.63 15.37
N THR A 10 7.67 14.49 14.35
CA THR A 10 8.70 13.45 14.27
C THR A 10 10.10 14.04 14.05
N ASN A 11 11.13 13.24 14.24
CA ASN A 11 12.52 13.54 13.94
C ASN A 11 13.21 12.27 13.40
N PRO A 12 14.42 12.39 12.81
CA PRO A 12 15.12 11.23 12.24
C PRO A 12 15.37 10.08 13.23
N ASP A 13 15.61 10.39 14.50
CA ASP A 13 15.94 9.39 15.54
C ASP A 13 14.71 8.58 15.96
N THR A 14 13.50 9.14 15.87
CA THR A 14 12.26 8.50 16.36
C THR A 14 11.26 8.12 15.27
N VAL A 15 11.57 8.35 13.98
CA VAL A 15 10.60 8.24 12.88
C VAL A 15 9.89 6.89 12.80
N LEU A 16 10.58 5.78 13.09
CA LEU A 16 9.98 4.44 13.05
C LEU A 16 8.94 4.24 14.17
N ASP A 17 9.27 4.69 15.39
CA ASP A 17 8.37 4.63 16.54
C ASP A 17 7.19 5.60 16.37
N ASP A 18 7.44 6.77 15.78
CA ASP A 18 6.40 7.76 15.51
C ASP A 18 5.40 7.27 14.46
N ILE A 19 5.85 6.52 13.44
CA ILE A 19 4.95 5.84 12.51
C ILE A 19 4.07 4.83 13.26
N GLU A 20 4.62 4.04 14.18
CA GLU A 20 3.80 3.12 14.99
C GLU A 20 2.77 3.88 15.84
N LYS A 21 3.19 4.96 16.51
CA LYS A 21 2.28 5.81 17.30
C LYS A 21 1.15 6.35 16.41
N ALA A 22 1.45 6.77 15.18
CA ALA A 22 0.45 7.27 14.24
C ALA A 22 -0.55 6.17 13.86
N LEU A 23 -0.08 4.95 13.58
CA LEU A 23 -0.96 3.80 13.30
C LEU A 23 -1.86 3.45 14.50
N LYS A 24 -1.33 3.54 15.73
CA LYS A 24 -2.12 3.35 16.95
C LYS A 24 -3.18 4.45 17.13
N LEU A 25 -2.81 5.71 16.97
CA LEU A 25 -3.75 6.83 17.04
C LEU A 25 -4.83 6.74 15.95
N ALA A 26 -4.52 6.20 14.79
CA ALA A 26 -5.47 5.97 13.70
C ALA A 26 -6.35 4.71 13.88
N ASP A 27 -6.24 4.00 15.01
CA ASP A 27 -7.00 2.77 15.30
C ASP A 27 -6.87 1.68 14.22
N VAL A 28 -5.66 1.54 13.64
CA VAL A 28 -5.41 0.61 12.53
C VAL A 28 -5.79 -0.84 12.86
N ASP A 29 -5.63 -1.25 14.12
CA ASP A 29 -6.02 -2.56 14.64
C ASP A 29 -7.54 -2.82 14.64
N LYS A 30 -8.36 -1.77 14.68
CA LYS A 30 -9.82 -1.89 14.57
C LYS A 30 -10.30 -2.07 13.13
N PHE A 31 -9.52 -1.61 12.15
CA PHE A 31 -9.93 -1.55 10.75
C PHE A 31 -9.22 -2.57 9.85
N LEU A 32 -7.96 -2.90 10.13
CA LEU A 32 -7.24 -3.95 9.42
C LEU A 32 -7.48 -5.30 10.08
N LYS A 33 -7.97 -6.26 9.30
CA LYS A 33 -8.16 -7.63 9.74
C LYS A 33 -6.83 -8.40 9.74
N LYS A 34 -6.57 -9.17 10.79
CA LYS A 34 -5.32 -9.95 10.94
C LYS A 34 -5.32 -11.25 10.14
N ASP A 35 -6.49 -11.79 9.86
CA ASP A 35 -6.73 -13.01 9.07
C ASP A 35 -6.78 -12.75 7.56
N ALA A 36 -6.61 -11.49 7.12
CA ALA A 36 -6.56 -11.12 5.72
C ALA A 36 -5.19 -10.52 5.35
N ALA A 37 -4.68 -10.90 4.18
CA ALA A 37 -3.49 -10.31 3.63
C ALA A 37 -3.64 -8.78 3.48
N THR A 38 -2.62 -8.02 3.85
CA THR A 38 -2.62 -6.56 3.77
C THR A 38 -1.68 -6.09 2.67
N ILE A 39 -2.24 -5.42 1.68
CA ILE A 39 -1.46 -4.85 0.57
C ILE A 39 -0.79 -3.56 1.05
N LEU A 40 0.53 -3.50 0.92
CA LEU A 40 1.30 -2.27 1.10
C LEU A 40 1.49 -1.64 -0.28
N LYS A 41 0.60 -0.70 -0.65
CA LYS A 41 0.72 0.00 -1.92
C LYS A 41 1.90 0.97 -1.84
N ILE A 42 3.01 0.60 -2.44
CA ILE A 42 4.21 1.44 -2.57
C ILE A 42 4.02 2.36 -3.77
N ASN A 43 4.58 3.56 -3.73
CA ASN A 43 4.65 4.45 -4.89
C ASN A 43 6.11 4.78 -5.23
N ILE A 44 6.52 4.50 -6.46
CA ILE A 44 7.82 4.84 -7.03
C ILE A 44 7.55 5.73 -8.24
N SER A 45 7.71 7.03 -8.05
CA SER A 45 7.43 8.03 -9.09
C SER A 45 8.66 8.37 -9.93
N TRP A 46 9.87 8.17 -9.37
CA TRP A 46 11.17 8.38 -10.04
C TRP A 46 12.19 7.33 -9.58
N HIS A 47 13.11 6.92 -10.46
CA HIS A 47 14.26 6.10 -10.05
C HIS A 47 15.39 6.81 -9.36
N PHE A 48 15.51 8.12 -9.51
CA PHE A 48 16.50 8.85 -8.74
C PHE A 48 15.88 9.14 -7.39
N TYR A 49 16.71 9.09 -6.36
CA TYR A 49 16.27 9.49 -5.05
C TYR A 49 15.93 10.98 -5.08
N TYR A 50 14.66 11.28 -4.82
CA TYR A 50 14.17 12.65 -4.68
C TYR A 50 13.22 12.69 -3.48
N PRO A 51 13.52 13.49 -2.44
CA PRO A 51 12.67 13.59 -1.25
C PRO A 51 11.21 13.90 -1.61
N ALA A 52 10.27 13.26 -0.90
CA ALA A 52 8.82 13.40 -1.09
C ALA A 52 8.25 12.95 -2.46
N CYS A 53 9.05 12.37 -3.36
CA CYS A 53 8.59 11.89 -4.67
C CYS A 53 8.03 10.46 -4.62
N SER A 54 8.65 9.61 -3.82
CA SER A 54 8.35 8.18 -3.68
C SER A 54 8.08 7.83 -2.21
N THR A 55 7.50 6.66 -1.97
CA THR A 55 7.48 6.06 -0.62
C THR A 55 8.90 6.01 -0.09
N THR A 56 9.11 6.50 1.13
CA THR A 56 10.44 6.54 1.73
C THR A 56 10.79 5.19 2.37
N PRO A 57 12.09 4.84 2.50
CA PRO A 57 12.48 3.60 3.15
C PRO A 57 12.03 3.54 4.61
N TRP A 58 12.10 4.65 5.36
CA TRP A 58 11.61 4.69 6.75
C TRP A 58 10.08 4.60 6.86
N GLN A 59 9.33 5.12 5.88
CA GLN A 59 7.87 4.95 5.85
C GLN A 59 7.51 3.48 5.65
N LEU A 60 8.14 2.80 4.69
CA LEU A 60 7.91 1.38 4.44
C LEU A 60 8.35 0.53 5.64
N ASP A 61 9.53 0.81 6.19
CA ASP A 61 10.09 0.07 7.34
C ASP A 61 9.24 0.25 8.60
N GLY A 62 8.85 1.49 8.92
CA GLY A 62 8.03 1.79 10.07
C GLY A 62 6.66 1.11 10.01
N VAL A 63 6.00 1.17 8.84
CA VAL A 63 4.70 0.51 8.64
C VAL A 63 4.84 -1.02 8.70
N ALA A 64 5.79 -1.60 7.97
CA ALA A 64 6.00 -3.05 7.95
C ALA A 64 6.36 -3.58 9.35
N SER A 65 7.32 -2.95 10.02
CA SER A 65 7.73 -3.31 11.39
C SER A 65 6.58 -3.24 12.39
N ALA A 66 5.78 -2.16 12.35
CA ALA A 66 4.66 -1.98 13.27
C ALA A 66 3.55 -3.02 13.02
N LEU A 67 3.21 -3.30 11.76
CA LEU A 67 2.20 -4.30 11.42
C LEU A 67 2.66 -5.72 11.79
N LEU A 68 3.91 -6.09 11.47
CA LEU A 68 4.47 -7.38 11.85
C LEU A 68 4.46 -7.58 13.38
N ARG A 69 4.87 -6.58 14.17
CA ARG A 69 4.81 -6.62 15.64
C ARG A 69 3.38 -6.76 16.18
N LYS A 70 2.38 -6.24 15.49
CA LYS A 70 0.95 -6.36 15.84
C LYS A 70 0.31 -7.68 15.39
N GLY A 71 1.07 -8.54 14.72
CA GLY A 71 0.65 -9.88 14.30
C GLY A 71 0.05 -9.95 12.89
N TYR A 72 0.20 -8.91 12.07
CA TYR A 72 -0.15 -8.97 10.65
C TYR A 72 0.96 -9.69 9.89
N ARG A 73 0.75 -10.96 9.54
CA ARG A 73 1.79 -11.82 8.97
C ARG A 73 1.88 -11.77 7.45
N ASP A 74 0.76 -11.56 6.77
CA ASP A 74 0.68 -11.56 5.31
C ASP A 74 0.65 -10.12 4.79
N LEU A 75 1.85 -9.56 4.57
CA LEU A 75 2.04 -8.22 4.02
C LEU A 75 2.53 -8.32 2.57
N ILE A 76 1.84 -7.65 1.65
CA ILE A 76 2.11 -7.74 0.22
C ILE A 76 2.46 -6.36 -0.34
N PRO A 77 3.76 -6.01 -0.44
CA PRO A 77 4.19 -4.80 -1.10
C PRO A 77 3.90 -4.87 -2.59
N ALA A 78 3.22 -3.85 -3.12
CA ALA A 78 2.77 -3.83 -4.51
C ALA A 78 2.97 -2.46 -5.18
N GLN A 79 3.52 -2.45 -6.39
CA GLN A 79 3.75 -1.25 -7.19
C GLN A 79 3.17 -1.38 -8.60
N ASN A 80 2.49 -0.32 -9.08
CA ASN A 80 1.98 -0.24 -10.45
C ASN A 80 3.06 0.28 -11.41
N ARG A 81 2.81 0.18 -12.73
CA ARG A 81 3.67 0.81 -13.73
C ARG A 81 3.44 2.31 -13.70
N THR A 82 4.53 3.05 -13.84
CA THR A 82 4.57 4.49 -14.10
C THR A 82 5.21 4.64 -15.48
N VAL A 83 4.64 5.51 -16.32
CA VAL A 83 4.91 5.53 -17.77
C VAL A 83 6.30 6.04 -18.16
N VAL A 84 7.01 6.67 -17.22
CA VAL A 84 8.26 7.38 -17.49
C VAL A 84 9.47 6.75 -16.80
N ILE A 85 9.28 5.65 -16.05
CA ILE A 85 10.29 5.12 -15.13
C ILE A 85 10.21 3.55 -15.06
N ASN A 86 11.32 2.79 -15.24
CA ASN A 86 11.72 1.48 -14.64
C ASN A 86 11.63 1.32 -13.07
N PRO A 87 10.50 0.83 -12.53
CA PRO A 87 10.29 0.77 -11.08
C PRO A 87 11.23 -0.17 -10.32
N LYS A 88 11.89 -1.12 -10.99
CA LYS A 88 12.89 -2.01 -10.37
C LYS A 88 14.14 -1.23 -9.97
N ARG A 89 14.69 -0.44 -10.90
CA ARG A 89 15.79 0.51 -10.61
C ARG A 89 15.40 1.52 -9.53
N GLY A 90 14.16 2.01 -9.56
CA GLY A 90 13.69 2.92 -8.53
C GLY A 90 13.56 2.29 -7.15
N ALA A 91 13.18 1.03 -7.06
CA ALA A 91 13.12 0.32 -5.79
C ALA A 91 14.52 0.17 -5.16
N GLU A 92 15.55 -0.05 -5.97
CA GLU A 92 16.95 -0.14 -5.54
C GLU A 92 17.46 1.23 -5.08
N ASN A 93 17.39 2.24 -5.95
CA ASN A 93 17.93 3.58 -5.68
C ASN A 93 17.22 4.32 -4.55
N ASN A 94 15.94 4.03 -4.29
CA ASN A 94 15.19 4.58 -3.15
C ASN A 94 15.30 3.70 -1.90
N HIS A 95 16.21 2.72 -1.89
CA HIS A 95 16.48 1.80 -0.78
C HIS A 95 15.26 0.96 -0.32
N LEU A 96 14.24 0.83 -1.16
CA LEU A 96 13.05 0.02 -0.86
C LEU A 96 13.39 -1.47 -0.85
N THR A 97 14.27 -1.93 -1.76
CA THR A 97 14.73 -3.33 -1.80
C THR A 97 15.42 -3.76 -0.50
N SER A 98 16.16 -2.84 0.15
CA SER A 98 16.83 -3.11 1.42
C SER A 98 15.82 -3.36 2.55
N VAL A 99 14.76 -2.54 2.61
CA VAL A 99 13.67 -2.70 3.58
C VAL A 99 12.89 -3.99 3.32
N LEU A 100 12.59 -4.29 2.06
CA LEU A 100 11.91 -5.51 1.68
C LEU A 100 12.71 -6.76 2.08
N LYS A 101 14.04 -6.75 1.87
CA LYS A 101 14.93 -7.82 2.30
C LYS A 101 14.96 -7.97 3.82
N LYS A 102 15.05 -6.86 4.57
CA LYS A 102 15.01 -6.84 6.04
C LYS A 102 13.78 -7.56 6.59
N HIS A 103 12.63 -7.34 5.96
CA HIS A 103 11.34 -7.92 6.38
C HIS A 103 10.95 -9.21 5.65
N GLN A 104 11.82 -9.74 4.78
CA GLN A 104 11.57 -10.94 3.97
C GLN A 104 10.27 -10.84 3.13
N LEU A 105 9.98 -9.64 2.61
CA LEU A 105 8.78 -9.38 1.82
C LEU A 105 9.09 -9.45 0.32
N LYS A 106 8.22 -10.12 -0.44
CA LYS A 106 8.31 -10.19 -1.90
C LYS A 106 7.58 -9.00 -2.54
N PHE A 107 8.31 -8.20 -3.31
CA PHE A 107 7.72 -7.09 -4.05
C PHE A 107 6.95 -7.60 -5.26
N ILE A 108 5.67 -7.21 -5.38
CA ILE A 108 4.83 -7.50 -6.54
C ILE A 108 4.77 -6.30 -7.47
N TYR A 109 5.21 -6.50 -8.70
CA TYR A 109 5.07 -5.52 -9.78
C TYR A 109 3.78 -5.81 -10.54
N LEU A 110 2.77 -4.96 -10.36
CA LEU A 110 1.40 -5.21 -10.83
C LEU A 110 1.25 -5.18 -12.36
N TYR A 111 2.30 -4.81 -13.08
CA TYR A 111 2.29 -4.72 -14.55
C TYR A 111 2.95 -5.91 -15.22
N GLU A 112 3.48 -6.85 -14.45
CA GLU A 112 4.08 -8.06 -15.00
C GLU A 112 2.97 -8.95 -15.58
N PRO A 113 3.23 -9.70 -16.68
CA PRO A 113 2.22 -10.45 -17.41
C PRO A 113 1.43 -11.46 -16.57
N GLU A 114 2.01 -12.00 -15.50
CA GLU A 114 1.37 -12.94 -14.58
C GLU A 114 0.27 -12.31 -13.71
N ILE A 115 0.19 -10.97 -13.65
CA ILE A 115 -0.81 -10.27 -12.85
C ILE A 115 -2.08 -10.09 -13.67
N GLU A 116 -3.09 -10.89 -13.37
CA GLU A 116 -4.42 -10.75 -13.95
C GLU A 116 -5.12 -9.47 -13.43
N TRP A 117 -5.59 -8.64 -14.36
CA TRP A 117 -6.44 -7.49 -14.09
C TRP A 117 -7.88 -7.80 -14.50
N ILE A 118 -8.83 -7.42 -13.64
CA ILE A 118 -10.25 -7.65 -13.84
C ILE A 118 -11.02 -6.34 -13.79
N THR A 119 -12.13 -6.29 -14.52
CA THR A 119 -13.10 -5.20 -14.39
C THR A 119 -13.81 -5.31 -13.05
N TYR A 120 -13.65 -4.28 -12.22
CA TYR A 120 -14.31 -4.13 -10.94
C TYR A 120 -15.49 -3.16 -11.06
N LYS A 121 -16.66 -3.60 -10.60
CA LYS A 121 -17.84 -2.75 -10.45
C LYS A 121 -17.97 -2.34 -8.98
N PRO A 122 -17.75 -1.06 -8.64
CA PRO A 122 -17.98 -0.58 -7.28
C PRO A 122 -19.43 -0.82 -6.85
N LYS A 123 -19.63 -1.27 -5.61
CA LYS A 123 -20.97 -1.46 -5.04
C LYS A 123 -21.64 -0.13 -4.69
N ALA A 124 -20.84 0.88 -4.34
CA ALA A 124 -21.32 2.20 -3.99
C ALA A 124 -21.52 3.07 -5.24
N LYS A 125 -22.46 4.02 -5.16
CA LYS A 125 -22.62 5.04 -6.19
C LYS A 125 -21.35 5.89 -6.27
N MET A 126 -20.72 5.89 -7.44
CA MET A 126 -19.51 6.67 -7.70
C MET A 126 -19.88 8.13 -8.00
N LEU A 127 -19.02 9.07 -7.60
CA LEU A 127 -19.20 10.49 -7.93
C LEU A 127 -18.87 10.75 -9.42
N VAL A 128 -17.75 10.23 -9.90
CA VAL A 128 -17.26 10.49 -11.27
C VAL A 128 -16.40 9.38 -11.88
N LEU A 129 -15.82 8.47 -11.07
CA LEU A 129 -14.80 7.52 -11.55
C LEU A 129 -15.32 6.57 -12.63
N ASP A 130 -16.58 6.14 -12.52
CA ASP A 130 -17.30 5.33 -13.52
C ASP A 130 -17.47 6.05 -14.86
N LYS A 131 -17.59 7.38 -14.85
CA LYS A 131 -17.67 8.21 -16.05
C LYS A 131 -16.30 8.40 -16.71
N VAL A 132 -15.25 8.57 -15.91
CA VAL A 132 -13.86 8.68 -16.40
C VAL A 132 -13.45 7.39 -17.11
N TYR A 133 -13.74 6.24 -16.51
CA TYR A 133 -13.39 4.93 -17.04
C TYR A 133 -14.52 4.26 -17.84
N LYS A 134 -15.41 5.05 -18.46
CA LYS A 134 -16.62 4.52 -19.14
C LYS A 134 -16.33 3.46 -20.21
N LYS A 135 -15.21 3.56 -20.93
CA LYS A 135 -14.86 2.65 -22.03
C LYS A 135 -14.34 1.29 -21.53
N MET A 136 -13.36 1.29 -20.62
CA MET A 136 -12.66 0.08 -20.17
C MET A 136 -13.16 -0.47 -18.83
N GLY A 137 -14.00 0.29 -18.13
CA GLY A 137 -14.38 0.02 -16.74
C GLY A 137 -13.25 0.33 -15.76
N ILE A 138 -13.56 0.30 -14.46
CA ILE A 138 -12.53 0.41 -13.42
C ILE A 138 -11.83 -0.95 -13.34
N GLN A 139 -10.52 -0.97 -13.52
CA GLN A 139 -9.71 -2.20 -13.50
C GLN A 139 -8.95 -2.29 -12.18
N ILE A 140 -8.90 -3.50 -11.59
CA ILE A 140 -8.05 -3.78 -10.42
C ILE A 140 -7.30 -5.11 -10.61
N PRO A 141 -6.14 -5.31 -9.96
CA PRO A 141 -5.51 -6.62 -9.92
C PRO A 141 -6.42 -7.62 -9.21
N LYS A 142 -6.70 -8.77 -9.84
CA LYS A 142 -7.54 -9.82 -9.25
C LYS A 142 -7.00 -10.30 -7.90
N MET A 143 -5.68 -10.32 -7.75
CA MET A 143 -5.02 -10.69 -6.50
C MET A 143 -5.42 -9.80 -5.32
N PHE A 144 -5.99 -8.60 -5.54
CA PHE A 144 -6.46 -7.74 -4.45
C PHE A 144 -7.74 -8.25 -3.80
N ILE A 145 -8.57 -9.00 -4.52
CA ILE A 145 -9.83 -9.53 -3.98
C ILE A 145 -9.56 -10.38 -2.73
N GLY A 146 -10.37 -10.16 -1.68
CA GLY A 146 -10.27 -10.88 -0.41
C GLY A 146 -9.15 -10.40 0.52
N LYS A 147 -8.30 -9.47 0.07
CA LYS A 147 -7.28 -8.81 0.90
C LYS A 147 -7.86 -7.60 1.61
N THR A 148 -7.19 -7.11 2.66
CA THR A 148 -7.61 -5.95 3.42
C THR A 148 -7.92 -4.77 2.47
N HIS A 149 -9.07 -4.11 2.67
CA HIS A 149 -9.71 -3.09 1.81
C HIS A 149 -10.53 -3.60 0.61
N PHE A 150 -10.29 -4.82 0.13
CA PHE A 150 -11.08 -5.49 -0.92
C PHE A 150 -11.79 -6.75 -0.41
N ILE A 151 -11.96 -6.85 0.90
CA ILE A 151 -12.80 -7.87 1.54
C ILE A 151 -14.24 -7.54 1.16
N TYR A 152 -14.91 -8.47 0.48
CA TYR A 152 -16.34 -8.38 0.26
C TYR A 152 -17.03 -8.34 1.62
N ARG A 153 -17.41 -7.13 2.07
CA ARG A 153 -18.47 -7.03 3.08
C ARG A 153 -19.74 -7.51 2.40
N HIS A 154 -20.20 -8.70 2.77
CA HIS A 154 -21.63 -8.99 2.76
C HIS A 154 -22.26 -8.04 3.78
N SER A 155 -22.68 -6.87 3.33
CA SER A 155 -23.73 -6.15 4.05
C SER A 155 -25.00 -6.95 3.82
N LYS A 156 -25.45 -7.63 4.87
CA LYS A 156 -26.88 -7.78 5.10
C LYS A 156 -27.46 -6.39 5.37
#